data_AF-A0A7S1Y8X9-F1
#
_entry.id   AF-A0A7S1Y8X9-F1
#
_cell.length_a   1.000
_cell.length_b   1.000
_cell.length_c   1.000
_cell.angle_alpha   90.00
_cell.angle_beta   90.00
_cell.angle_gamma   90.00
#
_symmetry.space_group_name_H-M   'P 1'
#
loop_
_entity.id
_entity.type
_entity.pdbx_description
1 polymer ?
#
loop_
_entity_poly.entity_id
_entity_poly.type
_entity_poly.pdbx_seq_one_letter_code
_entity_poly.pdbx_strand_id
1 'polypeptide(L)'
;ERIKPFIRKTSINRGKYVVSGLNERMRILRYKKGHVFAMHGDGCYERPDCSECSFRTVMIYLNSGDQIDFDGGNTIFFASRHETMDELMQTDVVPKPGRVLIFDHPMLHEGAMLRSGVKYAIRTDLMFRHMP
;
A
#
# COMPACT_ATOMS: atom_id res chain seq x y z
N GLU A 1 4.58 14.58 -8.58
CA GLU A 1 5.30 14.46 -9.87
C GLU A 1 5.76 13.05 -10.25
N ARG A 2 6.75 12.43 -9.58
CA ARG A 2 7.38 11.18 -10.09
C ARG A 2 6.44 9.99 -10.31
N ILE A 3 5.42 9.83 -9.45
CA ILE A 3 4.46 8.72 -9.56
C ILE A 3 3.24 9.02 -10.44
N LYS A 4 3.07 10.28 -10.88
CA LYS A 4 1.92 10.76 -11.67
C LYS A 4 1.65 9.92 -12.93
N PRO A 5 2.66 9.47 -13.70
CA PRO A 5 2.43 8.64 -14.89
C PRO A 5 1.82 7.25 -14.58
N PHE A 6 2.03 6.74 -13.37
CA PHE A 6 1.55 5.42 -12.91
C PHE A 6 0.16 5.49 -12.27
N ILE A 7 -0.28 6.70 -11.92
CA ILE A 7 -1.62 6.99 -11.42
C ILE A 7 -2.50 7.31 -12.64
N ARG A 8 -2.67 6.35 -13.56
CA ARG A 8 -3.42 6.54 -14.80
C ARG A 8 -4.83 7.03 -14.50
N LYS A 9 -5.24 8.21 -15.03
CA LYS A 9 -6.63 8.74 -15.14
C LYS A 9 -7.61 8.11 -14.14
N THR A 10 -7.24 8.05 -12.87
CA THR A 10 -7.99 7.28 -11.88
C THR A 10 -9.06 8.17 -11.33
N SER A 11 -10.09 8.33 -12.16
CA SER A 11 -11.36 8.69 -11.62
C SER A 11 -11.93 7.48 -10.90
N ILE A 12 -12.09 7.61 -9.60
CA ILE A 12 -12.80 6.61 -8.80
C ILE A 12 -14.29 6.91 -8.97
N ASN A 13 -15.11 5.85 -9.00
CA ASN A 13 -16.56 5.96 -9.14
C ASN A 13 -17.00 6.73 -10.41
N ARG A 14 -16.59 6.22 -11.59
CA ARG A 14 -17.00 6.71 -12.92
C ARG A 14 -16.70 8.20 -13.24
N GLY A 15 -15.73 8.84 -12.59
CA GLY A 15 -15.47 10.28 -12.82
C GLY A 15 -15.60 11.16 -11.59
N LYS A 16 -16.33 10.68 -10.57
CA LYS A 16 -16.75 11.52 -9.43
C LYS A 16 -15.61 11.97 -8.53
N TYR A 17 -14.47 11.29 -8.56
CA TYR A 17 -13.31 11.65 -7.74
C TYR A 17 -12.08 11.82 -8.62
N VAL A 18 -11.27 12.83 -8.35
CA VAL A 18 -9.97 13.02 -9.01
C VAL A 18 -8.85 13.14 -7.99
N VAL A 19 -7.69 12.60 -8.35
CA VAL A 19 -6.48 12.69 -7.53
C VAL A 19 -6.09 14.16 -7.36
N SER A 20 -5.93 14.59 -6.11
CA SER A 20 -5.50 15.94 -5.77
C SER A 20 -4.07 15.99 -5.27
N GLY A 21 -3.56 14.90 -4.69
CA GLY A 21 -2.18 14.84 -4.19
C GLY A 21 -1.90 13.62 -3.34
N LEU A 22 -0.82 13.70 -2.55
CA LEU A 22 -0.52 12.76 -1.47
C LEU A 22 -1.02 13.32 -0.14
N ASN A 23 -1.38 12.43 0.78
CA ASN A 23 -1.67 12.81 2.14
C ASN A 23 -0.41 13.37 2.82
N GLU A 24 -0.51 14.54 3.47
CA GLU A 24 0.59 15.14 4.22
C GLU A 24 0.99 14.31 5.45
N ARG A 25 0.09 13.45 5.93
CA ARG A 25 0.34 12.52 7.04
C ARG A 25 1.09 11.28 6.56
N MET A 26 2.40 11.41 6.47
CA MET A 26 3.29 10.28 6.21
C MET A 26 3.57 9.47 7.47
N ARG A 27 3.60 8.15 7.35
CA ARG A 27 4.02 7.21 8.40
C ARG A 27 5.35 6.61 8.00
N ILE A 28 6.34 6.73 8.89
CA ILE A 28 7.62 6.01 8.74
C ILE A 28 7.49 4.70 9.52
N LEU A 29 7.61 3.59 8.82
CA LEU A 29 7.41 2.25 9.33
C LEU A 29 8.76 1.58 9.55
N ARG A 30 8.91 0.90 10.69
CA ARG A 30 10.07 0.09 11.03
C ARG A 30 9.61 -1.27 11.54
N TYR A 31 10.01 -2.32 10.84
CA TYR A 31 9.73 -3.71 11.23
C TYR A 31 11.02 -4.38 11.66
N LYS A 32 10.97 -5.15 12.75
CA LYS A 32 12.07 -5.97 13.26
C LYS A 32 11.71 -7.44 13.10
N LYS A 33 12.70 -8.32 13.29
CA LYS A 33 12.49 -9.78 13.31
C LYS A 33 11.26 -10.15 14.16
N GLY A 34 10.41 -11.01 13.61
CA GLY A 34 9.17 -11.48 14.23
C GLY A 34 7.97 -10.55 14.04
N HIS A 35 8.16 -9.32 13.58
CA HIS A 35 7.03 -8.44 13.27
C HIS A 35 6.32 -8.93 12.02
N VAL A 36 4.99 -8.87 12.07
CA VAL A 36 4.05 -9.13 10.97
C VAL A 36 3.03 -7.99 10.96
N PHE A 37 2.51 -7.66 9.79
CA PHE A 37 1.31 -6.85 9.68
C PHE A 37 0.22 -7.71 9.06
N ALA A 38 -0.64 -8.25 9.93
CA ALA A 38 -1.62 -9.27 9.58
C ALA A 38 -2.52 -8.85 8.40
N MET A 39 -3.06 -9.83 7.69
CA MET A 39 -3.92 -9.61 6.53
C MET A 39 -5.07 -8.64 6.84
N HIS A 40 -5.21 -7.60 6.02
CA HIS A 40 -6.22 -6.54 6.17
C HIS A 40 -6.47 -5.82 4.84
N GLY A 41 -7.55 -5.03 4.80
CA GLY A 41 -7.71 -3.91 3.88
C GLY A 41 -7.36 -2.60 4.59
N ASP A 42 -6.93 -1.60 3.84
CA ASP A 42 -6.58 -0.30 4.41
C ASP A 42 -7.83 0.56 4.69
N GLY A 43 -7.76 1.37 5.75
CA GLY A 43 -8.80 2.34 6.08
C GLY A 43 -8.68 3.63 5.27
N CYS A 44 -9.83 4.21 4.93
CA CYS A 44 -9.91 5.53 4.32
C CYS A 44 -9.57 6.63 5.35
N TYR A 45 -8.93 7.69 4.89
CA TYR A 45 -8.76 8.94 5.63
C TYR A 45 -9.56 10.03 4.94
N GLU A 46 -10.40 10.74 5.69
CA GLU A 46 -11.08 11.93 5.23
C GLU A 46 -10.49 13.16 5.94
N ARG A 47 -10.33 14.26 5.20
CA ARG A 47 -9.95 15.53 5.82
C ARG A 47 -11.06 16.03 6.74
N PRO A 48 -10.72 16.74 7.84
CA PRO A 48 -11.75 17.28 8.73
C PRO A 48 -12.77 18.21 8.06
N ASP A 49 -12.41 18.85 6.95
CA ASP A 49 -13.27 19.73 6.16
C ASP A 49 -14.06 18.99 5.06
N CYS A 50 -13.97 17.65 5.01
CA CYS A 50 -14.58 16.77 4.02
C CYS A 50 -14.21 17.10 2.56
N SER A 51 -13.15 17.88 2.31
CA SER A 51 -12.75 18.29 0.96
C SER A 51 -12.11 17.17 0.15
N GLU A 52 -11.43 16.25 0.84
CA GLU A 52 -10.68 15.15 0.24
C GLU A 52 -10.75 13.88 1.09
N CYS A 53 -10.72 12.74 0.41
CA CYS A 53 -10.62 11.42 1.02
C CYS A 53 -9.59 10.54 0.31
N SER A 54 -9.03 9.57 1.02
CA SER A 54 -8.11 8.59 0.45
C SER A 54 -8.80 7.27 0.10
N PHE A 55 -8.33 6.66 -0.99
CA PHE A 55 -8.80 5.35 -1.47
C PHE A 55 -7.67 4.39 -1.83
N ARG A 56 -6.42 4.87 -1.82
CA ARG A 56 -5.25 4.12 -2.27
C ARG A 56 -4.07 4.39 -1.38
N THR A 57 -3.35 3.33 -1.06
CA THR A 57 -2.11 3.41 -0.32
C THR A 57 -0.95 3.60 -1.28
N VAL A 58 0.01 4.43 -0.87
CA VAL A 58 1.33 4.59 -1.49
C VAL A 58 2.38 4.13 -0.50
N MET A 59 3.00 2.99 -0.79
CA MET A 59 4.08 2.40 -0.01
C MET A 59 5.41 2.60 -0.72
N ILE A 60 6.38 3.19 -0.04
CA ILE A 60 7.73 3.44 -0.55
C ILE A 60 8.71 2.62 0.28
N TYR A 61 9.43 1.70 -0.35
CA TYR A 61 10.42 0.87 0.33
C TYR A 61 11.77 1.59 0.41
N LEU A 62 12.37 1.62 1.60
CA LEU A 62 13.63 2.34 1.84
C LEU A 62 14.86 1.44 1.80
N ASN A 63 14.68 0.14 2.01
CA ASN A 63 15.75 -0.86 1.94
C ASN A 63 15.26 -2.18 1.31
N SER A 64 16.19 -3.10 1.05
CA SER A 64 16.02 -4.27 0.18
C SER A 64 15.62 -5.54 0.94
N GLY A 65 14.59 -6.21 0.45
CA GLY A 65 14.29 -7.59 0.82
C GLY A 65 15.21 -8.60 0.10
N ASP A 66 14.72 -9.82 -0.08
CA ASP A 66 15.45 -10.93 -0.75
C ASP A 66 16.84 -11.20 -0.14
N GLN A 67 16.93 -11.15 1.19
CA GLN A 67 18.15 -11.46 1.96
C GLN A 67 19.31 -10.48 1.72
N ILE A 68 19.05 -9.29 1.17
CA ILE A 68 20.04 -8.22 1.03
C ILE A 68 20.16 -7.44 2.35
N ASP A 69 19.12 -6.69 2.74
CA ASP A 69 19.07 -5.98 4.03
C ASP A 69 18.21 -6.74 5.06
N PHE A 70 17.27 -7.55 4.59
CA PHE A 70 16.39 -8.40 5.42
C PHE A 70 15.82 -9.58 4.65
N ASP A 71 15.34 -10.58 5.39
CA ASP A 71 14.62 -11.74 4.87
C ASP A 71 13.15 -11.74 5.35
N GLY A 72 12.24 -12.22 4.49
CA GLY A 72 10.80 -12.09 4.66
C GLY A 72 10.34 -10.64 4.45
N GLY A 73 9.28 -10.22 5.14
CA GLY A 73 8.84 -8.82 5.08
C GLY A 73 8.25 -8.38 3.75
N ASN A 74 7.88 -9.29 2.84
CA ASN A 74 7.19 -8.96 1.60
C ASN A 74 5.82 -8.34 1.88
N THR A 75 5.31 -7.58 0.91
CA THR A 75 3.88 -7.23 0.90
C THR A 75 3.17 -8.26 0.03
N ILE A 76 2.26 -9.02 0.60
CA ILE A 76 1.56 -10.12 -0.09
C ILE A 76 0.12 -9.69 -0.30
N PHE A 77 -0.38 -9.78 -1.54
CA PHE A 77 -1.78 -9.56 -1.87
C PHE A 77 -2.52 -10.88 -2.03
N PHE A 78 -3.76 -10.91 -1.57
CA PHE A 78 -4.64 -12.06 -1.66
C PHE A 78 -5.82 -11.75 -2.57
N ALA A 79 -6.01 -12.59 -3.59
CA ALA A 79 -7.16 -12.52 -4.48
C ALA A 79 -7.96 -13.83 -4.40
N SER A 80 -9.25 -13.72 -4.08
CA SER A 80 -10.18 -14.84 -4.15
C SER A 80 -10.38 -15.22 -5.62
N ARG A 81 -10.05 -16.46 -5.99
CA ARG A 81 -10.50 -17.03 -7.25
C ARG A 81 -11.73 -17.92 -7.09
N HIS A 82 -11.97 -18.43 -5.88
CA HIS A 82 -13.06 -19.33 -5.53
C HIS A 82 -13.51 -19.11 -4.07
N GLU A 83 -14.50 -19.88 -3.62
CA GLU A 83 -15.18 -19.73 -2.31
C GLU A 83 -14.36 -20.21 -1.10
N THR A 84 -13.24 -20.92 -1.30
CA THR A 84 -12.43 -21.51 -0.23
C THR A 84 -11.11 -20.77 -0.01
N MET A 85 -10.65 -20.74 1.25
CA MET A 85 -9.40 -20.08 1.66
C MET A 85 -8.14 -20.73 1.04
N ASP A 86 -8.21 -22.02 0.74
CA ASP A 86 -7.09 -22.81 0.20
C ASP A 86 -6.70 -22.44 -1.24
N GLU A 87 -7.57 -21.69 -1.94
CA GLU A 87 -7.37 -21.30 -3.35
C GLU A 87 -7.05 -19.80 -3.51
N LEU A 88 -6.68 -19.12 -2.43
CA LEU A 88 -6.25 -17.73 -2.50
C LEU A 88 -5.00 -17.58 -3.35
N MET A 89 -5.14 -16.85 -4.46
CA MET A 89 -3.98 -16.43 -5.22
C MET A 89 -3.19 -15.40 -4.44
N GLN A 90 -1.91 -15.69 -4.26
CA GLN A 90 -0.97 -14.80 -3.61
C GLN A 90 -0.08 -14.12 -4.63
N THR A 91 0.12 -12.82 -4.47
CA THR A 91 1.10 -12.05 -5.25
C THR A 91 2.04 -11.32 -4.30
N ASP A 92 3.31 -11.71 -4.35
CA ASP A 92 4.38 -11.11 -3.56
C ASP A 92 4.95 -9.85 -4.21
N VAL A 93 5.13 -8.82 -3.40
CA VAL A 93 5.94 -7.65 -3.74
C VAL A 93 7.14 -7.59 -2.81
N VAL A 94 8.29 -7.99 -3.35
CA VAL A 94 9.58 -7.84 -2.67
C VAL A 94 9.93 -6.35 -2.55
N PRO A 95 10.26 -5.86 -1.34
CA PRO A 95 10.78 -4.50 -1.15
C PRO A 95 12.12 -4.28 -1.87
N LYS A 96 12.22 -3.15 -2.58
CA LYS A 96 13.49 -2.67 -3.16
C LYS A 96 13.63 -1.16 -2.90
N PRO A 97 14.82 -0.64 -2.56
CA PRO A 97 15.00 0.78 -2.28
C PRO A 97 14.45 1.66 -3.42
N GLY A 98 13.62 2.63 -3.08
CA GLY A 98 13.01 3.56 -4.03
C GLY A 98 11.85 2.97 -4.84
N ARG A 99 11.53 1.68 -4.72
CA ARG A 99 10.33 1.09 -5.32
C ARG A 99 9.09 1.64 -4.62
N VAL A 100 8.14 2.08 -5.44
CA VAL A 100 6.83 2.53 -4.98
C VAL A 100 5.78 1.49 -5.36
N LEU A 101 4.99 1.06 -4.39
CA LEU A 101 3.83 0.22 -4.57
C LEU A 101 2.57 1.06 -4.32
N ILE A 102 1.64 1.06 -5.27
CA ILE A 102 0.37 1.78 -5.19
C ILE A 102 -0.75 0.76 -5.37
N PHE A 103 -1.70 0.70 -4.43
CA PHE A 103 -2.79 -0.27 -4.45
C PHE A 103 -4.08 0.30 -3.85
N ASP A 104 -5.22 -0.28 -4.23
CA ASP A 104 -6.54 0.11 -3.72
C ASP A 104 -6.74 -0.39 -2.29
N HIS A 105 -7.32 0.45 -1.43
CA HIS A 105 -7.54 0.13 0.00
C HIS A 105 -8.28 -1.19 0.26
N PRO A 106 -9.31 -1.58 -0.53
CA PRO A 106 -10.02 -2.85 -0.30
C PRO A 106 -9.21 -4.10 -0.65
N MET A 107 -8.04 -3.98 -1.30
CA MET A 107 -7.22 -5.14 -1.63
C MET A 107 -6.68 -5.76 -0.34
N LEU A 108 -7.05 -7.01 -0.07
CA LEU A 108 -6.53 -7.76 1.06
C LEU A 108 -5.04 -7.98 0.88
N HIS A 109 -4.27 -7.57 1.88
CA HIS A 109 -2.83 -7.69 1.87
C HIS A 109 -2.26 -7.85 3.27
N GLU A 110 -1.06 -8.42 3.35
CA GLU A 110 -0.28 -8.50 4.59
C GLU A 110 1.15 -8.01 4.39
N GLY A 111 1.77 -7.56 5.48
CA GLY A 111 3.22 -7.48 5.58
C GLY A 111 3.74 -8.78 6.18
N ALA A 112 4.28 -9.66 5.36
CA ALA A 112 4.77 -10.97 5.76
C ALA A 112 5.78 -10.87 6.92
N MET A 113 5.87 -11.92 7.73
CA MET A 113 6.78 -11.95 8.86
C MET A 113 8.22 -11.61 8.44
N LEU A 114 8.85 -10.70 9.16
CA LEU A 114 10.28 -10.42 9.00
C LEU A 114 11.10 -11.50 9.72
N ARG A 115 11.91 -12.27 8.98
CA ARG A 115 12.68 -13.39 9.53
C ARG A 115 14.06 -12.95 10.04
N SER A 116 14.67 -11.95 9.41
CA SER A 116 15.95 -11.36 9.81
C SER A 116 16.05 -9.89 9.38
N GLY A 117 17.04 -9.15 9.88
CA GLY A 117 17.27 -7.75 9.51
C GLY A 117 16.22 -6.76 10.05
N VAL A 118 16.12 -5.59 9.40
CA VAL A 118 15.16 -4.53 9.73
C VAL A 118 14.60 -3.98 8.42
N LYS A 119 13.27 -3.94 8.26
CA LYS A 119 12.60 -3.33 7.10
C LYS A 119 12.16 -1.91 7.42
N TYR A 120 12.46 -0.98 6.52
CA TYR A 120 12.01 0.41 6.56
C TYR A 120 11.14 0.74 5.35
N ALA A 121 10.03 1.44 5.61
CA ALA A 121 9.13 1.90 4.57
C ALA A 121 8.47 3.23 4.95
N ILE A 122 8.02 3.99 3.95
CA ILE A 122 7.13 5.13 4.15
C ILE A 122 5.77 4.74 3.60
N ARG A 123 4.72 5.00 4.38
CA ARG A 123 3.34 4.89 3.91
C ARG A 123 2.69 6.27 3.92
N THR A 124 2.04 6.60 2.82
CA THR A 124 1.06 7.68 2.71
C THR A 124 -0.10 7.17 1.84
N ASP A 125 -1.04 8.04 1.49
CA ASP A 125 -2.18 7.72 0.67
C ASP A 125 -2.32 8.71 -0.50
N LEU A 126 -2.93 8.27 -1.60
CA LEU A 126 -3.42 9.21 -2.61
C LEU A 126 -4.70 9.85 -2.12
N MET A 127 -4.73 11.17 -2.12
CA MET A 127 -5.91 11.98 -1.80
C MET A 127 -6.71 12.25 -3.06
N PHE A 128 -8.03 12.23 -2.91
CA PHE A 128 -8.99 12.47 -3.98
C PHE A 128 -10.02 13.49 -3.52
N ARG A 129 -10.39 14.39 -4.43
CA ARG A 129 -11.48 15.35 -4.24
C ARG A 129 -12.66 14.98 -5.11
N HIS A 130 -13.87 15.24 -4.64
CA HIS A 130 -15.08 15.06 -5.44
C HIS A 130 -15.14 16.11 -6.56
N MET A 131 -15.46 15.68 -7.78
CA MET A 131 -15.78 16.56 -8.90
C MET A 131 -17.31 16.76 -8.91
N PRO A 132 -17.80 18.01 -8.94
CA PRO A 132 -19.22 18.32 -9.05
C PRO A 132 -19.90 17.60 -10.22
#